data_AF-A0A2N4XU13-F1
#
_entry.id   AF-A0A2N4XU13-F1
#
_cell.length_a   1.000
_cell.length_b   1.000
_cell.length_c   1.000
_cell.angle_alpha   90.00
_cell.angle_beta   90.00
_cell.angle_gamma   90.00
#
_symmetry.space_group_name_H-M   'P 1'
#
loop_
_entity.id
_entity.type
_entity.pdbx_description
1 polymer ?
#
loop_
_entity_poly.entity_id
_entity_poly.type
_entity_poly.pdbx_seq_one_letter_code
_entity_poly.pdbx_strand_id
1 'polypeptide(L)' 'MSQIPDPRPEPPREPDAFACCGNECGEACVWTIYQHAQRRYALELEAWQLRQLEQED' A
#
# COMPACT_ATOMS: atom_id res chain seq x y z
N MET A 1 14.94 -25.48 7.31
CA MET A 1 14.73 -24.31 6.43
C MET A 1 13.58 -23.54 7.06
N SER A 2 13.82 -22.34 7.58
CA SER A 2 12.76 -21.58 8.28
C SER A 2 11.78 -21.04 7.25
N GLN A 3 10.50 -21.39 7.39
CA GLN A 3 9.40 -20.79 6.65
C GLN A 3 9.45 -19.27 6.88
N ILE A 4 9.58 -18.48 5.82
CA ILE A 4 9.39 -17.03 5.91
C ILE A 4 7.88 -16.85 6.15
N PRO A 5 7.45 -16.20 7.25
CA PRO A 5 6.03 -15.93 7.46
C PRO A 5 5.51 -15.10 6.28
N ASP A 6 4.22 -15.21 5.95
CA ASP A 6 3.55 -14.36 4.96
C ASP A 6 3.01 -13.12 5.69
N PRO A 7 3.81 -12.04 5.88
CA PRO A 7 3.38 -10.91 6.66
C PRO A 7 2.25 -10.18 5.93
N ARG A 8 1.34 -9.63 6.72
CA ARG A 8 0.35 -8.69 6.22
C ARG A 8 1.06 -7.50 5.55
N PRO A 9 0.63 -7.04 4.37
CA PRO A 9 1.19 -5.84 3.76
C PRO A 9 0.99 -4.62 4.66
N GLU A 10 1.93 -3.68 4.60
CA GLU A 10 1.87 -2.46 5.38
C GLU A 10 1.15 -1.35 4.60
N PRO A 11 0.27 -0.56 5.24
CA PRO A 11 -0.37 0.56 4.59
C PRO A 11 0.65 1.61 4.17
N PRO A 12 0.43 2.32 3.04
CA PRO A 12 1.31 3.40 2.65
C PRO A 12 1.27 4.51 3.70
N ARG A 13 2.43 5.13 3.96
CA ARG A 13 2.52 6.29 4.84
C ARG A 13 1.84 7.48 4.15
N GLU A 14 0.92 8.12 4.86
CA GLU A 14 0.31 9.37 4.42
C GLU A 14 1.39 10.45 4.28
N PRO A 15 1.39 11.22 3.18
CA PRO A 15 2.36 12.28 3.01
C PRO A 15 2.08 13.46 3.94
N ASP A 16 3.15 14.16 4.31
CA ASP A 16 3.04 15.39 5.09
C ASP A 16 2.37 16.50 4.25
N ALA A 17 1.59 17.38 4.89
CA ALA A 17 0.93 18.49 4.21
C ALA A 17 1.92 19.43 3.50
N PHE A 18 3.11 19.63 4.06
CA PHE A 18 4.17 20.45 3.50
C PHE A 18 4.98 19.73 2.41
N ALA A 19 4.76 18.44 2.18
CA ALA A 19 5.35 17.72 1.04
C ALA A 19 4.69 18.10 -0.30
N CYS A 20 3.55 18.81 -0.26
CA CYS A 20 2.90 19.32 -1.45
C CYS A 20 3.70 20.50 -2.06
N CYS A 21 4.10 20.36 -3.32
CA CYS A 21 4.80 21.40 -4.09
C CYS A 21 3.95 22.70 -4.27
N GLY A 22 2.64 22.65 -4.02
CA GLY A 22 1.75 23.82 -4.13
C GLY A 22 1.50 24.31 -5.56
N ASN A 23 1.97 23.56 -6.55
CA ASN A 23 1.86 23.86 -7.99
C ASN A 23 1.22 22.70 -8.74
N GLU A 24 0.92 22.91 -10.02
CA GLU A 24 0.43 21.87 -10.93
C GLU A 24 1.54 20.84 -11.23
N CYS A 25 1.62 19.81 -10.39
CA CYS A 25 2.59 18.72 -10.48
C CYS A 25 2.03 17.45 -11.16
N GLY A 26 0.73 17.40 -11.45
CA GLY A 26 0.09 16.29 -12.16
C GLY A 26 0.29 14.94 -11.47
N GLU A 27 0.78 13.94 -12.22
CA GLU A 27 1.06 12.59 -11.70
C GLU A 27 2.22 12.55 -10.71
N ALA A 28 3.12 13.54 -10.75
CA ALA A 28 4.20 13.69 -9.77
C ALA A 28 3.73 14.30 -8.43
N CYS A 29 2.44 14.63 -8.29
CA CYS A 29 1.86 15.09 -7.04
C CYS A 29 1.96 14.01 -5.96
N VAL A 30 2.42 14.39 -4.76
CA VAL A 30 2.57 13.48 -3.62
C VAL A 30 1.24 12.79 -3.25
N TRP A 31 0.13 13.51 -3.38
CA TRP A 31 -1.21 12.97 -3.14
C TRP A 31 -1.66 12.00 -4.23
N THR A 32 -1.26 12.23 -5.48
CA THR A 32 -1.51 11.29 -6.58
C THR A 32 -0.74 10.01 -6.31
N ILE A 33 0.57 10.10 -6.09
CA ILE A 33 1.42 8.95 -5.76
C ILE A 33 0.88 8.17 -4.56
N TYR A 34 0.46 8.86 -3.50
CA TYR A 34 -0.16 8.24 -2.33
C TYR A 34 -1.45 7.49 -2.67
N GLN A 35 -2.34 8.06 -3.48
CA GLN A 35 -3.56 7.36 -3.94
C GLN A 35 -3.24 6.12 -4.78
N HIS A 36 -2.21 6.17 -5.63
CA HIS A 36 -1.74 4.98 -6.36
C HIS A 36 -1.19 3.91 -5.39
N ALA A 37 -0.44 4.31 -4.37
CA ALA A 37 0.06 3.39 -3.35
C ALA A 37 -1.07 2.76 -2.54
N GLN A 38 -2.11 3.53 -2.16
CA GLN A 38 -3.29 3.00 -1.48
C GLN A 38 -4.03 1.96 -2.33
N ARG A 39 -4.19 2.20 -3.64
CA ARG A 39 -4.80 1.22 -4.55
C ARG A 39 -3.99 -0.07 -4.63
N ARG A 40 -2.67 0.02 -4.70
CA ARG A 40 -1.80 -1.16 -4.69
C ARG A 40 -1.92 -1.93 -3.38
N TYR A 41 -1.87 -1.23 -2.26
CA TYR A 41 -2.02 -1.81 -0.94
C TYR A 41 -3.35 -2.56 -0.78
N ALA A 42 -4.46 -2.01 -1.29
CA ALA A 42 -5.76 -2.67 -1.23
C ALA A 42 -5.75 -4.03 -1.95
N LEU A 43 -5.15 -4.11 -3.14
CA LEU A 43 -5.01 -5.35 -3.90
C LEU A 43 -4.10 -6.36 -3.19
N GLU A 44 -2.97 -5.89 -2.65
CA GLU A 44 -2.03 -6.73 -1.90
C GLU A 44 -2.68 -7.28 -0.61
N LEU A 45 -3.48 -6.48 0.07
CA LEU A 45 -4.19 -6.86 1.28
C LEU A 45 -5.27 -7.91 0.99
N GLU A 46 -6.06 -7.73 -0.06
CA GLU A 46 -7.06 -8.71 -0.49
C GLU A 46 -6.40 -10.06 -0.83
N ALA A 47 -5.31 -10.03 -1.61
CA ALA A 47 -4.56 -11.24 -1.96
C ALA A 47 -3.97 -11.93 -0.72
N TRP A 48 -3.49 -11.17 0.26
CA TRP A 48 -3.02 -11.72 1.53
C TRP A 48 -4.17 -12.35 2.32
N GLN A 49 -5.33 -11.70 2.41
CA GLN A 49 -6.51 -12.24 3.10
C GLN A 49 -6.96 -13.59 2.54
N LEU A 50 -6.96 -13.74 1.21
CA LEU A 50 -7.27 -15.02 0.57
C LEU A 50 -6.28 -16.12 1.00
N ARG A 51 -4.98 -15.83 0.99
CA ARG A 51 -3.95 -16.79 1.44
C ARG A 51 -4.07 -17.15 2.92
N GLN A 52 -4.50 -16.23 3.78
CA GLN A 52 -4.74 -16.54 5.19
C GLN A 52 -5.92 -17.50 5.35
N LEU A 53 -7.02 -17.26 4.63
CA LEU A 53 -8.17 -18.17 4.64
C LEU A 53 -7.79 -19.58 4.16
N GLU A 54 -6.95 -19.69 3.13
CA GLU A 54 -6.43 -20.99 2.65
C GLU A 54 -5.47 -21.68 3.63
N GLN A 55 -4.84 -20.94 4.55
CA GLN A 55 -3.95 -21.49 5.58
C GLN A 55 -4.66 -21.85 6.89
N GLU A 56 -5.84 -21.27 7.12
CA GLU A 56 -6.67 -21.53 8.30
C GLU A 56 -7.61 -22.74 8.16
N ASP A 57 -7.73 -23.32 6.95
CA ASP A 57 -8.45 -24.58 6.64
C ASP A 57 -7.51 -25.81 6.74
#